data_AF-A0A7S2LSD9-F1
#
_entry.id   AF-A0A7S2LSD9-F1
#
_cell.length_a   1.000
_cell.length_b   1.000
_cell.length_c   1.000
_cell.angle_alpha   90.00
_cell.angle_beta   90.00
_cell.angle_gamma   90.00
#
_symmetry.space_group_name_H-M   'P 1'
#
loop_
_entity.id
_entity.type
_entity.pdbx_description
1 polymer ?
#
loop_
_entity_poly.entity_id
_entity_poly.type
_entity_poly.pdbx_seq_one_letter_code
_entity_poly.pdbx_strand_id
1 'polypeptide(L)'
;MTSKFSTSTNTTNEDPREPNNCPPLTLSPDLTTERLKSSFNPLAITNFIDGSADATSKRRLLESWIIRDPTGVFSNDDNNYLHRSERHTRALAKFVRLVELSRAAGVGGKKSNNTSSSSSTSAVNHLEGEIIATPEFLTLVNAISDDPSPTSLHWVMFVPNILTLCDAEQQAQWLPLCRDWKMIGCYAQTELGHGSNIRALETTATFLKESQGAAPGGEWVINSPTLTSTKFWPGTLGKTANHAMVIARLIDGSGVDHGIHNFLVPLRSMEDHTLLPGVETGDIGPKIGYNNMDNGFARFENVRIPRRNMAMRFAVVDEEGVYEKVGAKNKKGGSGSGDAASKVAYITMMQVRAYIIHSSNDALAMACTIAIRYSTIRRQGYNADADKKREENAPNEIQVLDYRQQQYRLLPLLAASYAIFFSGKHVLARLKNIENELVSGSTAITKTIVGDIHATTSALKSYATAFTADGIEDC
;
A
#
# COMPACT_ATOMS: atom_id res chain seq x y z
N MET A 1 7.17 27.31 19.50
CA MET A 1 6.82 27.18 20.94
C MET A 1 6.46 25.73 21.20
N THR A 2 7.29 25.06 21.99
CA THR A 2 7.25 23.63 22.32
C THR A 2 6.13 23.32 23.31
N SER A 3 5.02 22.70 22.88
CA SER A 3 4.12 22.00 23.81
C SER A 3 4.49 20.51 23.82
N LYS A 4 5.08 20.07 24.94
CA LYS A 4 5.25 18.64 25.24
C LYS A 4 3.87 18.00 25.29
N PHE A 5 3.60 17.00 24.44
CA PHE A 5 2.44 16.13 24.58
C PHE A 5 2.62 15.33 25.88
N SER A 6 1.97 15.79 26.94
CA SER A 6 1.94 15.16 28.25
C SER A 6 1.07 13.90 28.20
N THR A 7 1.68 12.74 28.44
CA THR A 7 0.96 11.51 28.79
C THR A 7 0.44 11.63 30.22
N SER A 8 -0.77 12.21 30.38
CA SER A 8 -1.52 12.09 31.64
C SER A 8 -2.49 10.91 31.53
N THR A 9 -2.27 9.91 32.39
CA THR A 9 -3.23 8.85 32.69
C THR A 9 -4.44 9.47 33.40
N ASN A 10 -5.47 9.87 32.64
CA ASN A 10 -6.79 10.19 33.18
C ASN A 10 -7.79 9.15 32.65
N THR A 11 -8.47 8.48 33.57
CA THR A 11 -9.47 7.43 33.37
C THR A 11 -10.84 7.96 32.94
N THR A 12 -10.88 8.98 32.08
CA THR A 12 -12.11 9.33 31.37
C THR A 12 -12.13 8.57 30.05
N ASN A 13 -13.22 7.86 29.78
CA ASN A 13 -13.50 7.11 28.55
C ASN A 13 -13.74 8.05 27.35
N GLU A 14 -13.09 9.21 27.33
CA GLU A 14 -13.29 10.25 26.33
C GLU A 14 -12.49 9.90 25.07
N ASP A 15 -13.17 9.89 23.93
CA ASP A 15 -12.55 9.66 22.64
C ASP A 15 -11.60 10.83 22.33
N PRO A 16 -10.28 10.62 22.15
CA PRO A 16 -9.35 11.70 21.87
C PRO A 16 -9.61 12.37 20.52
N ARG A 17 -10.55 11.88 19.70
CA ARG A 17 -10.99 12.58 18.48
C ARG A 17 -12.04 13.65 18.76
N GLU A 18 -12.71 13.58 19.91
CA GLU A 18 -13.77 14.51 20.32
C GLU A 18 -13.24 15.45 21.42
N PRO A 19 -12.64 16.61 21.08
CA PRO A 19 -12.28 17.59 22.10
C PRO A 19 -13.55 18.23 22.69
N ASN A 20 -13.46 18.67 23.95
CA ASN A 20 -14.46 19.49 24.67
C ASN A 20 -14.87 20.82 23.98
N ASN A 21 -14.47 21.04 22.72
CA ASN A 21 -14.67 22.23 21.91
C ASN A 21 -15.30 21.97 20.52
N CYS A 22 -15.70 20.74 20.18
CA CYS A 22 -16.64 20.58 19.07
C CYS A 22 -18.03 21.04 19.54
N PRO A 23 -18.75 21.89 18.76
CA PRO A 23 -20.18 22.08 18.99
C PRO A 23 -20.81 20.68 19.10
N PRO A 24 -21.67 20.40 20.09
CA PRO A 24 -22.30 19.09 20.17
C PRO A 24 -22.97 18.83 18.83
N LEU A 25 -22.48 17.81 18.11
CA LEU A 25 -23.10 17.38 16.87
C LEU A 25 -24.57 17.13 17.22
N THR A 26 -25.46 17.92 16.62
CA THR A 26 -26.90 17.77 16.85
C THR A 26 -27.28 16.46 16.17
N LEU A 27 -27.23 15.37 16.93
CA LEU A 27 -27.50 14.04 16.42
C LEU A 27 -28.97 13.95 16.05
N SER A 28 -29.25 13.40 14.87
CA SER A 28 -30.64 13.13 14.48
C SER A 28 -31.34 12.28 15.55
N PRO A 29 -32.58 12.62 15.95
CA PRO A 29 -33.36 11.78 16.87
C PRO A 29 -33.54 10.33 16.38
N ASP A 30 -33.65 10.14 15.06
CA ASP A 30 -33.76 8.81 14.44
C ASP A 30 -32.48 7.98 14.70
N LEU A 31 -31.30 8.56 14.46
CA LEU A 31 -30.02 7.89 14.75
C LEU A 31 -29.81 7.64 16.24
N THR A 32 -30.26 8.57 17.10
CA THR A 32 -30.20 8.41 18.56
C THR A 32 -31.01 7.20 19.00
N THR A 33 -32.23 7.09 18.46
CA THR A 33 -33.14 5.97 18.73
C THR A 33 -32.53 4.64 18.28
N GLU A 34 -31.94 4.58 17.08
CA GLU A 34 -31.26 3.37 16.61
C GLU A 34 -30.07 2.97 17.49
N ARG A 35 -29.26 3.94 17.95
CA ARG A 35 -28.14 3.64 18.87
C ARG A 35 -28.60 3.06 20.20
N LEU A 36 -29.75 3.51 20.72
CA LEU A 36 -30.35 2.99 21.96
C LEU A 36 -30.87 1.56 21.82
N LYS A 37 -31.23 1.11 20.61
CA LYS A 37 -31.67 -0.27 20.34
C LYS A 37 -30.52 -1.29 20.35
N SER A 38 -29.26 -0.86 20.41
CA SER A 38 -28.10 -1.76 20.37
C SER A 38 -28.12 -2.77 21.52
N SER A 39 -28.12 -4.07 21.18
CA SER A 39 -28.11 -5.17 22.18
C SER A 39 -26.71 -5.50 22.72
N PHE A 40 -25.67 -4.81 22.22
CA PHE A 40 -24.28 -4.98 22.61
C PHE A 40 -23.57 -3.63 22.71
N ASN A 41 -22.38 -3.61 23.31
CA ASN A 41 -21.54 -2.43 23.40
C ASN A 41 -20.66 -2.29 22.12
N PRO A 42 -20.86 -1.27 21.26
CA PRO A 42 -20.07 -1.10 20.03
C PRO A 42 -18.57 -0.88 20.30
N LEU A 43 -18.21 -0.33 21.47
CA LEU A 43 -16.80 -0.15 21.85
C LEU A 43 -16.12 -1.51 22.08
N ALA A 44 -16.84 -2.51 22.59
CA ALA A 44 -16.29 -3.86 22.76
C ALA A 44 -15.96 -4.50 21.41
N ILE A 45 -16.81 -4.31 20.41
CA ILE A 45 -16.53 -4.76 19.03
C ILE A 45 -15.34 -4.01 18.45
N THR A 46 -15.27 -2.69 18.64
CA THR A 46 -14.13 -1.88 18.18
C THR A 46 -12.82 -2.39 18.76
N ASN A 47 -12.77 -2.61 20.08
CA ASN A 47 -11.61 -3.18 20.78
C ASN A 47 -11.24 -4.57 20.24
N PHE A 48 -12.22 -5.39 19.90
CA PHE A 48 -11.99 -6.71 19.31
C PHE A 48 -11.39 -6.64 17.90
N ILE A 49 -11.90 -5.76 17.05
CA ILE A 49 -11.41 -5.54 15.67
C ILE A 49 -9.95 -5.07 15.72
N ASP A 50 -9.67 -4.04 16.52
CA ASP A 50 -8.33 -3.47 16.72
C ASP A 50 -7.38 -4.43 17.47
N GLY A 51 -7.94 -5.44 18.15
CA GLY A 51 -7.23 -6.48 18.89
C GLY A 51 -7.07 -6.20 20.39
N SER A 52 -7.19 -4.95 20.82
CA SER A 52 -7.29 -4.58 22.25
C SER A 52 -7.85 -3.17 22.46
N ALA A 53 -8.20 -2.85 23.71
CA ALA A 53 -8.57 -1.49 24.12
C ALA A 53 -7.39 -0.50 23.97
N ASP A 54 -6.16 -0.96 24.23
CA ASP A 54 -4.95 -0.15 24.05
C ASP A 54 -4.69 0.15 22.58
N ALA A 55 -4.87 -0.84 21.69
CA ALA A 55 -4.75 -0.67 20.25
C ALA A 55 -5.78 0.34 19.73
N THR A 56 -7.02 0.27 20.22
CA THR A 56 -8.09 1.23 19.90
C THR A 56 -7.73 2.64 20.35
N SER A 57 -7.30 2.79 21.61
CA SER A 57 -6.89 4.08 22.18
C SER A 57 -5.74 4.70 21.41
N LYS A 58 -4.75 3.89 21.05
CA LYS A 58 -3.61 4.31 20.24
C LYS A 58 -4.02 4.75 18.83
N ARG A 59 -4.88 3.98 18.15
CA ARG A 59 -5.40 4.34 16.83
C ARG A 59 -6.15 5.67 16.88
N ARG A 60 -7.06 5.84 17.84
CA ARG A 60 -7.83 7.10 18.01
C ARG A 60 -6.92 8.29 18.34
N LEU A 61 -5.86 8.07 19.13
CA LEU A 61 -4.85 9.10 19.39
C LEU A 61 -4.14 9.52 18.09
N LEU A 62 -3.72 8.57 17.25
CA LEU A 62 -3.09 8.87 15.97
C LEU A 62 -4.05 9.62 15.03
N GLU A 63 -5.30 9.16 14.92
CA GLU A 63 -6.36 9.86 14.15
C GLU A 63 -6.58 11.30 14.66
N SER A 64 -6.48 11.53 15.98
CA SER A 64 -6.65 12.87 16.55
C SER A 64 -5.57 13.87 16.08
N TRP A 65 -4.37 13.41 15.71
CA TRP A 65 -3.32 14.30 15.19
C TRP A 65 -3.72 14.93 13.86
N ILE A 66 -4.45 14.17 13.03
CA ILE A 66 -4.94 14.61 11.72
C ILE A 66 -6.14 15.53 11.90
N ILE A 67 -7.12 15.11 12.72
CA ILE A 67 -8.36 15.88 12.97
C ILE A 67 -8.05 17.24 13.58
N ARG A 68 -7.07 17.32 14.47
CA ARG A 68 -6.70 18.54 15.21
C ARG A 68 -5.57 19.33 14.55
N ASP A 69 -5.10 18.92 13.36
CA ASP A 69 -4.03 19.64 12.70
C ASP A 69 -4.50 21.05 12.30
N PRO A 70 -3.83 22.12 12.77
CA PRO A 70 -4.33 23.48 12.60
C PRO A 70 -4.12 24.03 11.19
N THR A 71 -3.42 23.32 10.31
CA THR A 71 -3.10 23.84 8.96
C THR A 71 -4.28 23.71 8.00
N GLY A 72 -5.27 22.88 8.34
CA GLY A 72 -6.41 22.57 7.46
C GLY A 72 -6.06 21.69 6.25
N VAL A 73 -4.79 21.30 6.07
CA VAL A 73 -4.33 20.55 4.87
C VAL A 73 -5.02 19.20 4.72
N PHE A 74 -5.44 18.59 5.84
CA PHE A 74 -6.13 17.30 5.85
C PHE A 74 -7.65 17.42 5.59
N SER A 75 -8.22 18.63 5.54
CA SER A 75 -9.65 18.82 5.29
C SER A 75 -10.08 18.21 3.95
N ASN A 76 -11.32 17.72 3.94
CA ASN A 76 -11.96 17.11 2.79
C ASN A 76 -13.11 17.90 2.18
N ASP A 77 -13.45 19.05 2.75
CA ASP A 77 -14.69 19.76 2.45
C ASP A 77 -14.82 20.10 0.95
N ASP A 78 -13.70 20.42 0.29
CA ASP A 78 -13.67 20.80 -1.13
C ASP A 78 -13.21 19.69 -2.08
N ASN A 79 -13.02 18.44 -1.61
CA ASN A 79 -12.41 17.36 -2.39
C ASN A 79 -13.04 17.19 -3.77
N ASN A 80 -14.37 17.27 -3.86
CA ASN A 80 -15.12 17.00 -5.08
C ASN A 80 -15.14 18.19 -6.05
N TYR A 81 -14.68 19.37 -5.63
CA TYR A 81 -14.66 20.59 -6.43
C TYR A 81 -13.26 20.95 -6.96
N LEU A 82 -12.21 20.29 -6.46
CA LEU A 82 -10.85 20.49 -6.91
C LEU A 82 -10.59 19.90 -8.30
N HIS A 83 -9.86 20.66 -9.13
CA HIS A 83 -9.32 20.14 -10.37
C HIS A 83 -8.27 19.04 -10.10
N ARG A 84 -8.02 18.18 -11.09
CA ARG A 84 -7.08 17.04 -10.98
C ARG A 84 -5.69 17.46 -10.48
N SER A 85 -5.15 18.55 -11.01
CA SER A 85 -3.85 19.09 -10.60
C SER A 85 -3.84 19.54 -9.14
N GLU A 86 -4.91 20.19 -8.68
CA GLU A 86 -5.05 20.66 -7.31
C GLU A 86 -5.20 19.48 -6.35
N ARG A 87 -5.94 18.44 -6.74
CA ARG A 87 -6.03 17.18 -5.99
C ARG A 87 -4.66 16.53 -5.80
N HIS A 88 -3.83 16.47 -6.86
CA HIS A 88 -2.47 15.94 -6.76
C HIS A 88 -1.58 16.78 -5.83
N THR A 89 -1.55 18.10 -6.01
CA THR A 89 -0.77 19.02 -5.15
C THR A 89 -1.18 18.90 -3.69
N ARG A 90 -2.49 18.86 -3.40
CA ARG A 90 -2.97 18.71 -2.04
C ARG A 90 -2.65 17.34 -1.46
N ALA A 91 -2.71 16.27 -2.24
CA ALA A 91 -2.34 14.93 -1.76
C ALA A 91 -0.84 14.86 -1.40
N LEU A 92 0.04 15.52 -2.18
CA LEU A 92 1.44 15.70 -1.79
C LEU A 92 1.59 16.54 -0.51
N ALA A 93 0.85 17.64 -0.38
CA ALA A 93 0.89 18.48 0.82
C ALA A 93 0.42 17.72 2.09
N LYS A 94 -0.67 16.94 1.99
CA LYS A 94 -1.13 16.04 3.05
C LYS A 94 -0.01 15.06 3.43
N PHE A 95 0.65 14.46 2.44
CA PHE A 95 1.72 13.50 2.68
C PHE A 95 2.94 14.14 3.37
N VAL A 96 3.42 15.28 2.89
CA VAL A 96 4.52 16.03 3.52
C VAL A 96 4.18 16.36 4.97
N ARG A 97 2.97 16.87 5.22
CA ARG A 97 2.51 17.17 6.58
C ARG A 97 2.46 15.93 7.47
N LEU A 98 2.03 14.79 6.93
CA LEU A 98 2.01 13.51 7.65
C LEU A 98 3.42 13.09 8.08
N VAL A 99 4.41 13.24 7.20
CA VAL A 99 5.82 12.94 7.49
C VAL A 99 6.35 13.87 8.59
N GLU A 100 6.03 15.17 8.53
CA GLU A 100 6.39 16.14 9.57
C GLU A 100 5.81 15.77 10.93
N LEU A 101 4.51 15.46 11.00
CA LEU A 101 3.83 15.03 12.22
C LEU A 101 4.45 13.75 12.78
N SER A 102 4.71 12.76 11.91
CA SER A 102 5.34 11.50 12.29
C SER A 102 6.72 11.72 12.92
N ARG A 103 7.56 12.53 12.28
CA ARG A 103 8.90 12.87 12.78
C ARG A 103 8.85 13.67 14.08
N ALA A 104 7.95 14.65 14.18
CA ALA A 104 7.77 15.45 15.39
C ALA A 104 7.31 14.62 16.58
N ALA A 105 6.50 13.58 16.34
CA ALA A 105 6.05 12.64 17.36
C ALA A 105 7.06 11.51 17.65
N GLY A 106 8.21 11.49 16.98
CA GLY A 106 9.23 10.45 17.15
C GLY A 106 8.86 9.09 16.58
N VAL A 107 7.86 9.02 15.68
CA VAL A 107 7.56 7.79 14.91
C VAL A 107 8.80 7.44 14.09
N GLY A 108 9.21 6.17 14.13
CA GLY A 108 10.45 5.69 13.49
C GLY A 108 11.74 6.01 14.25
N GLY A 109 11.69 6.78 15.36
CA GLY A 109 12.86 7.08 16.18
C GLY A 109 13.42 5.88 16.96
N LYS A 110 14.67 6.00 17.47
CA LYS A 110 15.32 4.96 18.30
C LYS A 110 14.41 4.55 19.46
N LYS A 111 13.96 3.28 19.49
CA LYS A 111 13.43 2.71 20.73
C LYS A 111 14.58 2.65 21.73
N SER A 112 14.44 3.34 22.85
CA SER A 112 15.36 3.20 23.99
C SER A 112 15.52 1.71 24.32
N ASN A 113 16.75 1.25 24.51
CA ASN A 113 17.20 -0.14 24.68
C ASN A 113 16.62 -0.91 25.91
N ASN A 114 15.44 -0.56 26.42
CA ASN A 114 14.88 -1.13 27.64
C ASN A 114 13.82 -2.24 27.43
N THR A 115 13.70 -2.83 26.24
CA THR A 115 12.91 -4.06 26.07
C THR A 115 13.74 -5.14 25.38
N SER A 116 14.30 -6.01 26.22
CA SER A 116 14.93 -7.27 25.82
C SER A 116 13.89 -8.19 25.17
N SER A 117 13.75 -8.14 23.85
CA SER A 117 13.18 -9.24 23.08
C SER A 117 14.20 -9.63 22.01
N SER A 118 14.86 -10.75 22.26
CA SER A 118 15.90 -11.35 21.45
C SER A 118 15.31 -11.94 20.17
N SER A 119 15.39 -11.21 19.05
CA SER A 119 15.29 -11.77 17.69
C SER A 119 15.78 -10.80 16.61
N SER A 120 16.87 -10.08 16.86
CA SER A 120 17.44 -9.14 15.90
C SER A 120 18.20 -9.86 14.79
N THR A 121 17.51 -10.22 13.71
CA THR A 121 18.13 -10.58 12.43
C THR A 121 18.73 -9.32 11.79
N SER A 122 19.87 -9.45 11.11
CA SER A 122 20.68 -8.34 10.55
C SER A 122 19.96 -7.37 9.61
N ALA A 123 18.79 -7.74 9.05
CA ALA A 123 17.97 -6.87 8.21
C ALA A 123 17.36 -5.66 8.95
N VAL A 124 17.27 -5.70 10.28
CA VAL A 124 16.58 -4.67 11.10
C VAL A 124 17.43 -3.39 11.28
N ASN A 125 18.75 -3.48 11.15
CA ASN A 125 19.65 -2.34 11.42
C ASN A 125 19.50 -1.18 10.41
N HIS A 126 18.94 -1.44 9.21
CA HIS A 126 18.80 -0.41 8.17
C HIS A 126 17.45 0.32 8.18
N LEU A 127 16.51 -0.07 9.06
CA LEU A 127 15.17 0.55 9.16
C LEU A 127 15.08 1.59 10.29
N GLU A 128 16.19 1.92 10.94
CA GLU A 128 16.21 2.93 11.99
C GLU A 128 15.93 4.34 11.40
N GLY A 129 14.94 5.04 11.95
CA GLY A 129 14.45 6.31 11.40
C GLY A 129 13.42 6.15 10.28
N GLU A 130 13.14 4.93 9.82
CA GLU A 130 12.19 4.67 8.74
C GLU A 130 10.76 4.66 9.27
N ILE A 131 10.01 5.70 8.96
CA ILE A 131 8.63 5.85 9.41
C ILE A 131 7.71 4.87 8.67
N ILE A 132 7.99 4.55 7.40
CA ILE A 132 7.06 3.77 6.57
C ILE A 132 6.97 2.30 7.01
N ALA A 133 7.96 1.84 7.79
CA ALA A 133 8.00 0.49 8.35
C ALA A 133 7.27 0.37 9.71
N THR A 134 6.66 1.45 10.20
CA THR A 134 6.00 1.47 11.52
C THR A 134 4.49 1.21 11.42
N PRO A 135 3.89 0.47 12.38
CA PRO A 135 2.43 0.31 12.45
C PRO A 135 1.67 1.64 12.59
N GLU A 136 2.28 2.62 13.27
CA GLU A 136 1.75 3.97 13.45
C GLU A 136 1.57 4.67 12.10
N PHE A 137 2.56 4.59 11.22
CA PHE A 137 2.49 5.21 9.90
C PHE A 137 1.36 4.63 9.05
N LEU A 138 1.16 3.31 9.05
CA LEU A 138 0.03 2.70 8.33
C LEU A 138 -1.32 3.21 8.85
N THR A 139 -1.44 3.36 10.16
CA THR A 139 -2.66 3.93 10.78
C THR A 139 -2.88 5.37 10.35
N LEU A 140 -1.82 6.18 10.36
CA LEU A 140 -1.85 7.59 9.96
C LEU A 140 -2.16 7.76 8.46
N VAL A 141 -1.59 6.91 7.60
CA VAL A 141 -1.90 6.89 6.17
C VAL A 141 -3.38 6.55 5.95
N ASN A 142 -3.91 5.52 6.61
CA ASN A 142 -5.32 5.16 6.52
C ASN A 142 -6.24 6.30 6.97
N ALA A 143 -5.85 7.03 8.02
CA ALA A 143 -6.62 8.15 8.56
C ALA A 143 -6.66 9.39 7.64
N ILE A 144 -5.76 9.49 6.64
CA ILE A 144 -5.79 10.51 5.58
C ILE A 144 -6.23 9.95 4.21
N SER A 145 -6.68 8.68 4.15
CA SER A 145 -6.91 7.95 2.89
C SER A 145 -8.26 8.26 2.26
N ASP A 146 -8.49 9.52 1.90
CA ASP A 146 -9.63 9.93 1.06
C ASP A 146 -9.37 9.59 -0.42
N ASP A 147 -8.08 9.63 -0.79
CA ASP A 147 -7.53 9.18 -2.06
C ASP A 147 -6.09 8.63 -1.79
N PRO A 148 -5.54 7.77 -2.66
CA PRO A 148 -4.20 7.21 -2.49
C PRO A 148 -3.11 8.26 -2.62
N SER A 149 -2.18 8.33 -1.66
CA SER A 149 -1.06 9.28 -1.73
C SER A 149 -0.21 9.09 -3.00
N PRO A 150 0.18 10.16 -3.72
CA PRO A 150 1.08 10.10 -4.89
C PRO A 150 2.42 9.43 -4.63
N THR A 151 2.84 9.34 -3.36
CA THR A 151 4.07 8.66 -2.95
C THR A 151 3.86 7.19 -2.59
N SER A 152 2.62 6.65 -2.65
CA SER A 152 2.31 5.33 -2.08
C SER A 152 3.07 4.16 -2.66
N LEU A 153 3.36 4.16 -3.96
CA LEU A 153 4.14 3.10 -4.59
C LEU A 153 5.58 3.05 -4.05
N HIS A 154 6.08 4.14 -3.45
CA HIS A 154 7.38 4.16 -2.78
C HIS A 154 7.43 3.16 -1.62
N TRP A 155 6.47 3.22 -0.69
CA TRP A 155 6.48 2.33 0.48
C TRP A 155 5.74 1.01 0.25
N VAL A 156 4.75 0.96 -0.64
CA VAL A 156 4.00 -0.27 -0.91
C VAL A 156 4.83 -1.25 -1.73
N MET A 157 5.69 -0.76 -2.63
CA MET A 157 6.41 -1.60 -3.59
C MET A 157 7.90 -1.33 -3.67
N PHE A 158 8.32 -0.08 -3.86
CA PHE A 158 9.71 0.24 -4.17
C PHE A 158 10.67 -0.14 -3.02
N VAL A 159 10.41 0.34 -1.80
CA VAL A 159 11.22 -0.01 -0.62
C VAL A 159 11.16 -1.50 -0.29
N PRO A 160 9.99 -2.17 -0.28
CA PRO A 160 9.92 -3.64 -0.13
C PRO A 160 10.73 -4.41 -1.17
N ASN A 161 10.81 -3.95 -2.42
CA ASN A 161 11.66 -4.59 -3.44
C ASN A 161 13.15 -4.42 -3.11
N ILE A 162 13.58 -3.26 -2.61
CA ILE A 162 14.97 -3.09 -2.13
C ILE A 162 15.25 -4.04 -0.96
N LEU A 163 14.38 -4.09 0.04
CA LEU A 163 14.52 -4.96 1.22
C LEU A 163 14.51 -6.45 0.87
N THR A 164 13.80 -6.86 -0.17
CA THR A 164 13.58 -8.29 -0.50
C THR A 164 14.52 -8.80 -1.59
N LEU A 165 14.87 -7.97 -2.58
CA LEU A 165 15.58 -8.41 -3.79
C LEU A 165 17.03 -7.93 -3.86
N CYS A 166 17.41 -6.93 -3.07
CA CYS A 166 18.76 -6.37 -3.10
C CYS A 166 19.64 -7.00 -2.02
N ASP A 167 20.94 -7.11 -2.29
CA ASP A 167 21.91 -7.60 -1.30
C ASP A 167 22.17 -6.56 -0.18
N ALA A 168 23.04 -6.87 0.77
CA ALA A 168 23.29 -6.00 1.92
C ALA A 168 23.99 -4.69 1.55
N GLU A 169 24.86 -4.71 0.54
CA GLU A 169 25.60 -3.53 0.07
C GLU A 169 24.64 -2.56 -0.62
N GLN A 170 23.79 -3.08 -1.51
CA GLN A 170 22.75 -2.31 -2.19
C GLN A 170 21.76 -1.69 -1.20
N GLN A 171 21.33 -2.44 -0.18
CA GLN A 171 20.46 -1.92 0.87
C GLN A 171 21.13 -0.79 1.67
N ALA A 172 22.39 -0.98 2.07
CA ALA A 172 23.15 0.04 2.80
C ALA A 172 23.31 1.34 1.99
N GLN A 173 23.39 1.23 0.65
CA GLN A 173 23.48 2.37 -0.25
C GLN A 173 22.12 3.08 -0.43
N TRP A 174 21.03 2.35 -0.69
CA TRP A 174 19.77 2.95 -1.16
C TRP A 174 18.73 3.22 -0.08
N LEU A 175 18.65 2.39 0.97
CA LEU A 175 17.64 2.57 2.02
C LEU A 175 17.78 3.89 2.78
N PRO A 176 18.98 4.40 3.11
CA PRO A 176 19.12 5.71 3.74
C PRO A 176 18.55 6.85 2.88
N LEU A 177 18.68 6.75 1.55
CA LEU A 177 18.14 7.74 0.63
C LEU A 177 16.61 7.71 0.57
N CYS A 178 16.01 6.52 0.70
CA CYS A 178 14.55 6.35 0.79
C CYS A 178 14.01 6.93 2.10
N ARG A 179 14.64 6.59 3.23
CA ARG A 179 14.30 7.09 4.57
C ARG A 179 14.31 8.61 4.65
N ASP A 180 15.31 9.22 4.02
CA ASP A 180 15.49 10.67 4.00
C ASP A 180 14.62 11.35 2.94
N TRP A 181 13.80 10.60 2.19
CA TRP A 181 12.96 11.06 1.07
C TRP A 181 13.74 11.74 -0.05
N LYS A 182 15.05 11.49 -0.16
CA LYS A 182 15.89 11.94 -1.28
C LYS A 182 15.65 11.09 -2.52
N MET A 183 15.44 9.79 -2.31
CA MET A 183 15.06 8.84 -3.35
C MET A 183 13.56 8.53 -3.20
N ILE A 184 12.76 9.05 -4.13
CA ILE A 184 11.33 8.71 -4.23
C ILE A 184 11.17 7.79 -5.42
N GLY A 185 10.67 6.60 -5.14
CA GLY A 185 10.70 5.47 -6.05
C GLY A 185 9.32 4.97 -6.45
N CYS A 186 9.24 4.38 -7.63
CA CYS A 186 8.06 3.67 -8.11
C CYS A 186 8.40 2.25 -8.59
N TYR A 187 7.38 1.43 -8.82
CA TYR A 187 7.52 0.06 -9.33
C TYR A 187 7.07 -0.02 -10.79
N ALA A 188 8.04 -0.04 -11.71
CA ALA A 188 7.83 0.08 -13.15
C ALA A 188 7.87 -1.28 -13.85
N GLN A 189 6.80 -2.07 -13.65
CA GLN A 189 6.66 -3.39 -14.27
C GLN A 189 5.83 -3.37 -15.55
N THR A 190 4.55 -3.02 -15.41
CA THR A 190 3.56 -3.06 -16.49
C THR A 190 4.01 -2.20 -17.66
N GLU A 191 3.82 -2.75 -18.85
CA GLU A 191 4.03 -2.10 -20.14
C GLU A 191 2.69 -1.87 -20.82
N LEU A 192 2.68 -0.97 -21.81
CA LEU A 192 1.50 -0.70 -22.63
C LEU A 192 0.97 -1.99 -23.30
N GLY A 193 1.86 -2.87 -23.76
CA GLY A 193 1.51 -4.16 -24.35
C GLY A 193 1.28 -5.30 -23.34
N HIS A 194 1.81 -5.19 -22.12
CA HIS A 194 1.95 -6.34 -21.22
C HIS A 194 1.75 -5.97 -19.73
N GLY A 195 0.66 -6.45 -19.13
CA GLY A 195 0.41 -6.40 -17.69
C GLY A 195 0.41 -7.77 -17.03
N SER A 196 -0.63 -8.58 -17.31
CA SER A 196 -0.79 -9.91 -16.71
C SER A 196 0.30 -10.90 -17.12
N ASN A 197 0.74 -10.85 -18.39
CA ASN A 197 1.79 -11.73 -18.92
C ASN A 197 3.17 -11.10 -18.77
N ILE A 198 3.71 -11.09 -17.55
CA ILE A 198 5.02 -10.50 -17.24
C ILE A 198 6.18 -11.15 -18.01
N ARG A 199 6.03 -12.40 -18.49
CA ARG A 199 7.07 -13.09 -19.26
C ARG A 199 7.23 -12.54 -20.67
N ALA A 200 6.25 -11.77 -21.15
CA ALA A 200 6.27 -11.16 -22.46
C ALA A 200 6.72 -9.69 -22.44
N LEU A 201 7.13 -9.14 -21.28
CA LEU A 201 7.69 -7.80 -21.21
C LEU A 201 8.83 -7.65 -22.23
N GLU A 202 8.87 -6.48 -22.86
CA GLU A 202 9.71 -6.15 -24.00
C GLU A 202 10.90 -5.27 -23.61
N THR A 203 10.81 -4.49 -22.52
CA THR A 203 11.93 -3.66 -22.04
C THR A 203 13.15 -4.54 -21.81
N THR A 204 14.31 -4.16 -22.32
CA THR A 204 15.57 -4.92 -22.19
C THR A 204 16.55 -4.22 -21.27
N ALA A 205 17.37 -4.99 -20.56
CA ALA A 205 18.55 -4.56 -19.85
C ALA A 205 19.74 -5.36 -20.37
N THR A 206 20.51 -4.78 -21.29
CA THR A 206 21.65 -5.45 -21.94
C THR A 206 22.94 -5.09 -21.25
N PHE A 207 23.73 -6.10 -20.86
CA PHE A 207 24.99 -5.88 -20.18
C PHE A 207 26.06 -5.35 -21.15
N LEU A 208 26.80 -4.34 -20.71
CA LEU A 208 27.92 -3.75 -21.43
C LEU A 208 29.20 -3.88 -20.58
N LYS A 209 30.21 -4.54 -21.15
CA LYS A 209 31.51 -4.71 -20.49
C LYS A 209 32.35 -3.44 -20.59
N GLU A 210 33.30 -3.27 -19.69
CA GLU A 210 34.28 -2.17 -19.77
C GLU A 210 35.04 -2.18 -21.11
N SER A 211 35.40 -3.37 -21.61
CA SER A 211 36.03 -3.56 -22.93
C SER A 211 35.16 -3.13 -24.11
N GLN A 212 33.86 -2.89 -23.89
CA GLN A 212 32.88 -2.42 -24.87
C GLN A 212 32.48 -0.95 -24.64
N GLY A 213 33.21 -0.22 -23.78
CA GLY A 213 32.99 1.20 -23.51
C GLY A 213 31.99 1.49 -22.39
N ALA A 214 31.82 0.57 -21.43
CA ALA A 214 31.14 0.85 -20.16
C ALA A 214 32.09 1.50 -19.15
N ALA A 215 31.53 2.06 -18.07
CA ALA A 215 32.28 2.45 -16.89
C ALA A 215 32.96 1.24 -16.19
N PRO A 216 33.96 1.48 -15.32
CA PRO A 216 34.63 0.41 -14.57
C PRO A 216 33.63 -0.49 -13.82
N GLY A 217 33.79 -1.80 -14.00
CA GLY A 217 32.90 -2.81 -13.42
C GLY A 217 31.60 -3.07 -14.21
N GLY A 218 31.41 -2.43 -15.37
CA GLY A 218 30.32 -2.70 -16.31
C GLY A 218 29.04 -1.88 -16.09
N GLU A 219 28.21 -1.85 -17.13
CA GLU A 219 26.95 -1.10 -17.17
C GLU A 219 25.80 -1.96 -17.72
N TRP A 220 24.56 -1.52 -17.47
CA TRP A 220 23.36 -2.00 -18.16
C TRP A 220 22.85 -0.91 -19.09
N VAL A 221 22.47 -1.31 -20.30
CA VAL A 221 21.72 -0.48 -21.25
C VAL A 221 20.25 -0.84 -21.14
N ILE A 222 19.46 0.04 -20.52
CA ILE A 222 18.01 -0.07 -20.40
C ILE A 222 17.36 0.53 -21.64
N ASN A 223 16.54 -0.26 -22.34
CA ASN A 223 15.93 0.18 -23.59
C ASN A 223 14.47 -0.27 -23.72
N SER A 224 13.64 0.62 -24.27
CA SER A 224 12.25 0.39 -24.66
C SER A 224 12.16 0.23 -26.19
N PRO A 225 12.29 -0.98 -26.74
CA PRO A 225 12.48 -1.20 -28.18
C PRO A 225 11.28 -0.82 -29.05
N THR A 226 10.08 -0.82 -28.47
CA THR A 226 8.81 -0.61 -29.17
C THR A 226 7.93 0.38 -28.41
N LEU A 227 6.90 0.92 -29.07
CA LEU A 227 5.88 1.70 -28.36
C LEU A 227 5.18 0.86 -27.27
N THR A 228 4.93 -0.42 -27.53
CA THR A 228 4.27 -1.34 -26.59
C THR A 228 5.13 -1.66 -25.37
N SER A 229 6.47 -1.57 -25.49
CA SER A 229 7.41 -1.71 -24.37
C SER A 229 7.44 -0.53 -23.40
N THR A 230 6.73 0.56 -23.70
CA THR A 230 6.60 1.71 -22.81
C THR A 230 6.03 1.24 -21.48
N LYS A 231 6.73 1.51 -20.37
CA LYS A 231 6.17 1.30 -19.03
C LYS A 231 4.90 2.13 -18.91
N PHE A 232 3.83 1.56 -18.38
CA PHE A 232 2.50 2.19 -18.38
C PHE A 232 1.68 1.73 -17.18
N TRP A 233 1.07 2.67 -16.46
CA TRP A 233 0.35 2.54 -15.17
C TRP A 233 1.09 2.69 -13.83
N PRO A 234 2.43 2.57 -13.69
CA PRO A 234 3.07 2.74 -12.38
C PRO A 234 2.65 4.05 -11.70
N GLY A 235 2.05 3.96 -10.51
CA GLY A 235 1.80 5.13 -9.66
C GLY A 235 3.12 5.78 -9.24
N THR A 236 3.11 7.07 -8.92
CA THR A 236 4.31 7.85 -8.56
C THR A 236 5.25 8.10 -9.76
N LEU A 237 5.10 7.42 -10.91
CA LEU A 237 6.05 7.50 -12.02
C LEU A 237 5.95 8.81 -12.80
N GLY A 238 4.74 9.35 -12.97
CA GLY A 238 4.49 10.40 -13.96
C GLY A 238 5.20 11.71 -13.62
N LYS A 239 5.23 12.08 -12.33
CA LYS A 239 5.73 13.37 -11.85
C LYS A 239 6.53 13.27 -10.56
N THR A 240 6.19 12.36 -9.65
CA THR A 240 6.70 12.36 -8.27
C THR A 240 8.03 11.60 -8.11
N ALA A 241 8.20 10.46 -8.78
CA ALA A 241 9.38 9.62 -8.63
C ALA A 241 10.60 10.21 -9.33
N ASN A 242 11.75 10.15 -8.66
CA ASN A 242 13.06 10.39 -9.26
C ASN A 242 13.83 9.09 -9.55
N HIS A 243 13.36 7.95 -9.03
CA HIS A 243 13.89 6.62 -9.33
C HIS A 243 12.76 5.62 -9.64
N ALA A 244 13.07 4.57 -10.36
CA ALA A 244 12.17 3.44 -10.57
C ALA A 244 12.89 2.12 -10.37
N MET A 245 12.20 1.16 -9.76
CA MET A 245 12.55 -0.24 -9.92
C MET A 245 11.94 -0.70 -11.25
N VAL A 246 12.76 -0.76 -12.29
CA VAL A 246 12.36 -1.15 -13.66
C VAL A 246 12.51 -2.65 -13.82
N ILE A 247 11.44 -3.29 -14.28
CA ILE A 247 11.42 -4.72 -14.54
C ILE A 247 11.68 -4.93 -16.03
N ALA A 248 12.77 -5.61 -16.38
CA ALA A 248 13.22 -5.75 -17.77
C ALA A 248 13.78 -7.15 -18.04
N ARG A 249 13.87 -7.52 -19.32
CA ARG A 249 14.56 -8.73 -19.79
C ARG A 249 16.07 -8.56 -19.65
N LEU A 250 16.71 -9.38 -18.84
CA LEU A 250 18.15 -9.37 -18.68
C LEU A 250 18.82 -10.06 -19.85
N ILE A 251 19.69 -9.35 -20.56
CA ILE A 251 20.56 -9.89 -21.61
C ILE A 251 22.01 -9.79 -21.11
N ASP A 252 22.66 -10.93 -20.91
CA ASP A 252 24.01 -10.97 -20.31
C ASP A 252 25.12 -10.57 -21.29
N GLY A 253 26.38 -10.59 -20.83
CA GLY A 253 27.53 -10.18 -21.65
C GLY A 253 27.86 -11.13 -22.81
N SER A 254 27.14 -12.25 -22.96
CA SER A 254 27.20 -13.16 -24.11
C SER A 254 26.00 -13.01 -25.04
N GLY A 255 25.03 -12.14 -24.71
CA GLY A 255 23.82 -11.91 -25.48
C GLY A 255 22.66 -12.87 -25.15
N VAL A 256 22.75 -13.62 -24.06
CA VAL A 256 21.70 -14.58 -23.67
C VAL A 256 20.62 -13.90 -22.82
N ASP A 257 19.36 -14.09 -23.20
CA ASP A 257 18.19 -13.64 -22.43
C ASP A 257 17.89 -14.59 -21.26
N HIS A 258 17.98 -14.06 -20.03
CA HIS A 258 17.73 -14.81 -18.78
C HIS A 258 16.36 -14.53 -18.16
N GLY A 259 15.47 -13.86 -18.91
CA GLY A 259 14.14 -13.49 -18.47
C GLY A 259 14.14 -12.24 -17.60
N ILE A 260 13.17 -12.16 -16.69
CA ILE A 260 12.79 -10.92 -16.04
C ILE A 260 13.57 -10.65 -14.76
N HIS A 261 14.21 -9.48 -14.68
CA HIS A 261 14.97 -9.00 -13.53
C HIS A 261 14.62 -7.55 -13.18
N ASN A 262 15.08 -7.09 -12.03
CA ASN A 262 14.77 -5.79 -11.45
C ASN A 262 16.02 -4.91 -11.47
N PHE A 263 15.88 -3.68 -11.96
CA PHE A 263 16.97 -2.72 -12.13
C PHE A 263 16.55 -1.39 -11.53
N LEU A 264 17.37 -0.84 -10.64
CA LEU A 264 17.17 0.51 -10.12
C LEU A 264 17.62 1.53 -11.17
N VAL A 265 16.67 2.24 -11.78
CA VAL A 265 16.92 3.23 -12.81
C VAL A 265 16.63 4.63 -12.26
N PRO A 266 17.62 5.54 -12.24
CA PRO A 266 17.35 6.93 -11.94
C PRO A 266 16.60 7.55 -13.13
N LEU A 267 15.51 8.25 -12.85
CA LEU A 267 14.65 8.89 -13.85
C LEU A 267 14.88 10.39 -13.92
N ARG A 268 15.13 11.01 -12.76
CA ARG A 268 15.27 12.45 -12.59
C ARG A 268 16.48 12.78 -11.73
N SER A 269 17.06 13.96 -11.98
CA SER A 269 18.08 14.56 -11.13
C SER A 269 17.57 14.69 -9.69
N MET A 270 18.42 14.36 -8.71
CA MET A 270 18.09 14.55 -7.29
C MET A 270 18.23 16.01 -6.83
N GLU A 271 18.72 16.92 -7.68
CA GLU A 271 18.90 18.33 -7.33
C GLU A 271 17.70 19.18 -7.78
N ASP A 272 17.30 19.05 -9.04
CA ASP A 272 16.29 19.92 -9.68
C ASP A 272 15.10 19.14 -10.28
N HIS A 273 15.09 17.80 -10.14
CA HIS A 273 14.04 16.92 -10.61
C HIS A 273 13.83 16.90 -12.14
N THR A 274 14.79 17.43 -12.91
CA THR A 274 14.81 17.34 -14.37
C THR A 274 15.03 15.90 -14.85
N LEU A 275 14.51 15.54 -16.03
CA LEU A 275 14.69 14.20 -16.57
C LEU A 275 16.14 13.93 -16.95
N LEU A 276 16.61 12.73 -16.62
CA LEU A 276 17.95 12.30 -17.02
C LEU A 276 18.00 11.92 -18.51
N PRO A 277 19.16 12.03 -19.17
CA PRO A 277 19.31 11.71 -20.58
C PRO A 277 18.79 10.30 -20.92
N GLY A 278 18.06 10.19 -22.03
CA GLY A 278 17.46 8.94 -22.49
C GLY A 278 16.18 8.51 -21.76
N VAL A 279 15.74 9.24 -20.72
CA VAL A 279 14.48 8.98 -20.01
C VAL A 279 13.38 9.88 -20.54
N GLU A 280 12.32 9.28 -21.06
CA GLU A 280 11.05 9.95 -21.37
C GLU A 280 10.00 9.48 -20.37
N THR A 281 9.33 10.37 -19.63
CA THR A 281 8.22 10.01 -18.73
C THR A 281 7.22 11.15 -18.59
N GLY A 282 5.98 10.78 -18.31
CA GLY A 282 4.88 11.71 -18.07
C GLY A 282 3.70 11.02 -17.41
N ASP A 283 2.71 11.81 -17.06
CA ASP A 283 1.44 11.32 -16.53
C ASP A 283 0.54 10.78 -17.67
N ILE A 284 -0.17 9.68 -17.43
CA ILE A 284 -1.01 9.02 -18.46
C ILE A 284 -2.38 9.68 -18.66
N GLY A 285 -2.69 10.72 -17.89
CA GLY A 285 -3.93 11.47 -17.98
C GLY A 285 -5.03 11.08 -16.98
N PRO A 286 -6.25 11.60 -17.18
CA PRO A 286 -7.40 11.33 -16.32
C PRO A 286 -7.80 9.84 -16.31
N LYS A 287 -8.35 9.41 -15.19
CA LYS A 287 -8.80 8.03 -14.92
C LYS A 287 -10.21 8.06 -14.33
N ILE A 288 -10.89 6.92 -14.26
CA ILE A 288 -12.24 6.80 -13.65
C ILE A 288 -12.26 7.27 -12.18
N GLY A 289 -11.17 7.03 -11.44
CA GLY A 289 -10.89 7.52 -10.09
C GLY A 289 -9.38 7.68 -9.93
N TYR A 290 -8.86 7.74 -8.70
CA TYR A 290 -7.39 7.76 -8.49
C TYR A 290 -6.69 8.98 -9.13
N ASN A 291 -7.43 10.08 -9.33
CA ASN A 291 -6.97 11.21 -10.16
C ASN A 291 -5.94 12.11 -9.47
N ASN A 292 -5.77 11.97 -8.16
CA ASN A 292 -4.67 12.59 -7.42
C ASN A 292 -3.34 11.83 -7.60
N MET A 293 -3.36 10.55 -7.99
CA MET A 293 -2.18 9.75 -8.29
C MET A 293 -1.67 10.02 -9.70
N ASP A 294 -0.37 10.27 -9.82
CA ASP A 294 0.36 10.49 -11.08
C ASP A 294 0.81 9.16 -11.70
N ASN A 295 -0.14 8.29 -12.03
CA ASN A 295 0.15 7.09 -12.82
C ASN A 295 0.85 7.53 -14.12
N GLY A 296 2.04 6.98 -14.34
CA GLY A 296 2.91 7.44 -15.40
C GLY A 296 3.13 6.43 -16.51
N PHE A 297 3.78 6.93 -17.55
CA PHE A 297 4.47 6.11 -18.53
C PHE A 297 5.97 6.39 -18.49
N ALA A 298 6.80 5.45 -18.91
CA ALA A 298 8.22 5.71 -19.12
C ALA A 298 8.79 4.93 -20.31
N ARG A 299 9.62 5.60 -21.12
CA ARG A 299 10.42 5.00 -22.18
C ARG A 299 11.89 5.30 -21.94
N PHE A 300 12.71 4.31 -22.24
CA PHE A 300 14.15 4.38 -22.07
C PHE A 300 14.81 4.25 -23.44
N GLU A 301 15.59 5.26 -23.81
CA GLU A 301 16.41 5.27 -25.02
C GLU A 301 17.86 5.05 -24.62
N ASN A 302 18.29 3.79 -24.64
CA ASN A 302 19.65 3.37 -24.31
C ASN A 302 20.23 3.94 -22.99
N VAL A 303 19.41 3.98 -21.95
CA VAL A 303 19.79 4.54 -20.64
C VAL A 303 20.83 3.66 -19.97
N ARG A 304 21.99 4.22 -19.65
CA ARG A 304 23.10 3.50 -19.00
C ARG A 304 23.01 3.62 -17.49
N ILE A 305 23.07 2.50 -16.79
CA ILE A 305 23.14 2.43 -15.33
C ILE A 305 24.30 1.51 -14.90
N PRO A 306 24.92 1.74 -13.72
CA PRO A 306 25.97 0.86 -13.22
C PRO A 306 25.52 -0.60 -13.09
N ARG A 307 26.43 -1.56 -13.27
CA ARG A 307 26.16 -3.00 -13.09
C ARG A 307 25.42 -3.31 -11.79
N ARG A 308 25.85 -2.69 -10.69
CA ARG A 308 25.29 -2.88 -9.33
C ARG A 308 23.87 -2.30 -9.14
N ASN A 309 23.29 -1.65 -10.14
CA ASN A 309 21.89 -1.25 -10.11
C ASN A 309 20.91 -2.41 -10.38
N MET A 310 21.38 -3.56 -10.86
CA MET A 310 20.56 -4.79 -10.90
C MET A 310 20.37 -5.34 -9.48
N ALA A 311 19.15 -5.69 -9.06
CA ALA A 311 18.91 -6.32 -7.76
C ALA A 311 19.56 -7.73 -7.69
N MET A 312 20.58 -7.89 -6.83
CA MET A 312 21.54 -9.01 -6.93
C MET A 312 21.47 -10.07 -5.82
N ARG A 313 20.43 -10.08 -4.96
CA ARG A 313 20.33 -11.07 -3.88
C ARG A 313 20.24 -12.51 -4.38
N PHE A 314 19.57 -12.73 -5.50
CA PHE A 314 19.21 -14.07 -6.00
C PHE A 314 19.87 -14.44 -7.34
N ALA A 315 20.32 -13.45 -8.09
CA ALA A 315 21.03 -13.64 -9.35
C ALA A 315 22.07 -12.53 -9.48
N VAL A 316 23.25 -12.87 -9.98
CA VAL A 316 24.37 -11.93 -10.15
C VAL A 316 24.84 -11.97 -11.59
N VAL A 317 25.39 -10.85 -12.03
CA VAL A 317 26.21 -10.77 -13.24
C VAL A 317 27.53 -10.15 -12.83
N ASP A 318 28.63 -10.85 -13.12
CA ASP A 318 29.98 -10.36 -12.83
C ASP A 318 30.42 -9.28 -13.84
N GLU A 319 31.66 -8.78 -13.71
CA GLU A 319 32.17 -7.66 -14.52
C GLU A 319 32.44 -8.08 -15.97
N GLU A 320 32.64 -9.37 -16.16
CA GLU A 320 32.83 -10.10 -17.40
C GLU A 320 31.50 -10.44 -18.07
N GLY A 321 30.38 -10.15 -17.41
CA GLY A 321 29.03 -10.32 -17.92
C GLY A 321 28.50 -11.75 -17.85
N VAL A 322 29.06 -12.59 -16.97
CA VAL A 322 28.62 -13.96 -16.74
C VAL A 322 27.48 -13.97 -15.74
N TYR A 323 26.33 -14.52 -16.16
CA TYR A 323 25.14 -14.65 -15.32
C TYR A 323 25.20 -15.90 -14.43
N GLU A 324 24.92 -15.72 -13.14
CA GLU A 324 24.85 -16.81 -12.18
C GLU A 324 23.67 -16.67 -11.20
N LYS A 325 22.99 -17.78 -10.93
CA LYS A 325 21.99 -17.82 -9.85
C LYS A 325 22.69 -18.04 -8.52
N VAL A 326 22.43 -17.18 -7.54
CA VAL A 326 22.98 -17.28 -6.19
C VAL A 326 22.51 -18.59 -5.57
N GLY A 327 23.44 -19.43 -5.12
CA GLY A 327 23.16 -20.76 -4.55
C GLY A 327 23.11 -21.92 -5.55
N ALA A 328 23.39 -21.71 -6.85
CA ALA A 328 23.44 -22.77 -7.86
C ALA A 328 24.77 -23.57 -7.85
N LYS A 329 25.89 -22.94 -7.48
CA LYS A 329 27.23 -23.57 -7.51
C LYS A 329 27.49 -24.60 -6.41
N ASN A 330 26.64 -24.68 -5.38
CA ASN A 330 26.89 -25.53 -4.21
C ASN A 330 26.37 -26.98 -4.30
N LYS A 331 25.95 -27.51 -5.46
CA LYS A 331 25.54 -28.95 -5.54
C LYS A 331 25.78 -29.63 -6.90
N LYS A 332 26.74 -30.56 -6.93
CA LYS A 332 26.62 -31.79 -7.72
C LYS A 332 25.55 -32.66 -7.06
N GLY A 333 24.31 -32.62 -7.58
CA GLY A 333 23.20 -33.48 -7.16
C GLY A 333 22.26 -32.88 -6.11
N GLY A 334 21.03 -32.50 -6.52
CA GLY A 334 19.91 -32.23 -5.62
C GLY A 334 19.25 -30.84 -5.77
N SER A 335 18.00 -30.82 -6.21
CA SER A 335 17.14 -29.68 -6.56
C SER A 335 16.63 -28.82 -5.38
N GLY A 336 17.52 -28.28 -4.53
CA GLY A 336 17.11 -27.68 -3.25
C GLY A 336 17.04 -26.14 -3.17
N SER A 337 18.05 -25.41 -3.64
CA SER A 337 18.26 -23.99 -3.27
C SER A 337 17.77 -22.97 -4.31
N GLY A 338 17.88 -23.26 -5.62
CA GLY A 338 17.35 -22.39 -6.68
C GLY A 338 15.82 -22.23 -6.63
N ASP A 339 15.14 -23.15 -5.95
CA ASP A 339 13.69 -23.14 -5.73
C ASP A 339 13.31 -22.07 -4.68
N ALA A 340 14.13 -21.84 -3.64
CA ALA A 340 13.90 -20.83 -2.60
C ALA A 340 14.02 -19.39 -3.14
N ALA A 341 15.03 -19.11 -3.96
CA ALA A 341 15.18 -17.84 -4.65
C ALA A 341 13.97 -17.49 -5.54
N SER A 342 13.42 -18.48 -6.27
CA SER A 342 12.19 -18.28 -7.05
C SER A 342 10.95 -18.11 -6.18
N LYS A 343 10.89 -18.75 -4.99
CA LYS A 343 9.77 -18.64 -4.04
C LYS A 343 9.71 -17.27 -3.35
N VAL A 344 10.86 -16.66 -3.05
CA VAL A 344 10.92 -15.36 -2.37
C VAL A 344 10.55 -14.21 -3.30
N ALA A 345 10.88 -14.27 -4.60
CA ALA A 345 10.49 -13.24 -5.56
C ALA A 345 8.96 -13.04 -5.66
N TYR A 346 8.15 -14.07 -5.38
CA TYR A 346 6.69 -13.96 -5.35
C TYR A 346 6.12 -13.49 -4.01
N ILE A 347 6.93 -13.43 -2.94
CA ILE A 347 6.41 -13.11 -1.60
C ILE A 347 5.85 -11.70 -1.53
N THR A 348 6.52 -10.73 -2.14
CA THR A 348 6.08 -9.33 -2.21
C THR A 348 4.73 -9.22 -2.92
N MET A 349 4.52 -9.96 -4.01
CA MET A 349 3.23 -10.00 -4.70
C MET A 349 2.12 -10.63 -3.85
N MET A 350 2.42 -11.70 -3.11
CA MET A 350 1.44 -12.33 -2.21
C MET A 350 1.10 -11.43 -1.03
N GLN A 351 2.07 -10.71 -0.46
CA GLN A 351 1.87 -9.70 0.58
C GLN A 351 0.92 -8.61 0.10
N VAL A 352 1.16 -8.05 -1.10
CA VAL A 352 0.29 -7.02 -1.68
C VAL A 352 -1.13 -7.56 -1.89
N ARG A 353 -1.30 -8.80 -2.38
CA ARG A 353 -2.64 -9.41 -2.51
C ARG A 353 -3.34 -9.55 -1.17
N ALA A 354 -2.63 -9.99 -0.13
CA ALA A 354 -3.18 -10.12 1.21
C ALA A 354 -3.59 -8.76 1.79
N TYR A 355 -2.79 -7.72 1.55
CA TYR A 355 -3.14 -6.35 1.91
C TYR A 355 -4.39 -5.88 1.17
N ILE A 356 -4.53 -6.15 -0.14
CA ILE A 356 -5.72 -5.81 -0.92
C ILE A 356 -6.97 -6.53 -0.39
N ILE A 357 -6.86 -7.81 -0.02
CA ILE A 357 -7.98 -8.56 0.59
C ILE A 357 -8.41 -7.86 1.88
N HIS A 358 -7.45 -7.51 2.74
CA HIS A 358 -7.73 -6.79 3.96
C HIS A 358 -8.36 -5.43 3.65
N SER A 359 -7.76 -4.58 2.82
CA SER A 359 -8.28 -3.24 2.52
C SER A 359 -9.64 -3.23 1.81
N SER A 360 -10.04 -4.33 1.15
CA SER A 360 -11.38 -4.48 0.56
C SER A 360 -12.47 -4.43 1.64
N ASN A 361 -12.15 -4.82 2.88
CA ASN A 361 -13.07 -4.66 4.01
C ASN A 361 -13.33 -3.18 4.32
N ASP A 362 -12.28 -2.35 4.34
CA ASP A 362 -12.37 -0.96 4.77
C ASP A 362 -13.30 -0.19 3.84
N ALA A 363 -13.16 -0.39 2.53
CA ALA A 363 -14.00 0.24 1.52
C ALA A 363 -15.48 -0.20 1.64
N LEU A 364 -15.74 -1.50 1.80
CA LEU A 364 -17.11 -2.00 1.95
C LEU A 364 -17.74 -1.56 3.28
N ALA A 365 -16.98 -1.56 4.37
CA ALA A 365 -17.44 -1.13 5.69
C ALA A 365 -17.78 0.38 5.69
N MET A 366 -16.99 1.21 5.00
CA MET A 366 -17.30 2.62 4.81
C MET A 366 -18.61 2.82 4.03
N ALA A 367 -18.78 2.14 2.89
CA ALA A 367 -20.00 2.22 2.09
C ALA A 367 -21.23 1.75 2.88
N CYS A 368 -21.14 0.60 3.54
CA CYS A 368 -22.21 0.09 4.42
C CYS A 368 -22.53 1.07 5.56
N THR A 369 -21.51 1.68 6.18
CA THR A 369 -21.72 2.65 7.26
C THR A 369 -22.52 3.86 6.78
N ILE A 370 -22.21 4.38 5.58
CA ILE A 370 -22.92 5.51 4.97
C ILE A 370 -24.35 5.10 4.63
N ALA A 371 -24.54 4.02 3.87
CA ALA A 371 -25.83 3.56 3.38
C ALA A 371 -26.78 3.17 4.51
N ILE A 372 -26.30 2.45 5.52
CA ILE A 372 -27.11 2.04 6.68
C ILE A 372 -27.51 3.26 7.51
N ARG A 373 -26.57 4.16 7.84
CA ARG A 373 -26.92 5.40 8.57
C ARG A 373 -27.93 6.23 7.81
N TYR A 374 -27.73 6.43 6.51
CA TYR A 374 -28.71 7.15 5.68
C TYR A 374 -30.07 6.43 5.70
N SER A 375 -30.10 5.11 5.60
CA SER A 375 -31.33 4.31 5.61
C SER A 375 -32.09 4.37 6.94
N THR A 376 -31.41 4.63 8.06
CA THR A 376 -32.07 4.90 9.36
C THR A 376 -32.67 6.30 9.45
N ILE A 377 -32.27 7.26 8.61
CA ILE A 377 -32.80 8.63 8.66
C ILE A 377 -33.83 8.84 7.55
N ARG A 378 -33.57 8.28 6.38
CA ARG A 378 -34.42 8.44 5.20
C ARG A 378 -35.75 7.75 5.46
N ARG A 379 -36.82 8.55 5.52
CA ARG A 379 -38.20 8.08 5.50
C ARG A 379 -38.73 8.19 4.08
N GLN A 380 -39.27 7.09 3.56
CA GLN A 380 -39.90 7.06 2.25
C GLN A 380 -40.94 5.94 2.17
N GLY A 381 -42.16 6.29 1.77
CA GLY A 381 -43.25 5.34 1.59
C GLY A 381 -43.92 4.96 2.91
N TYR A 382 -45.02 4.20 2.81
CA TYR A 382 -45.93 3.95 3.92
C TYR A 382 -45.94 2.47 4.28
N ASN A 383 -46.11 2.17 5.57
CA ASN A 383 -46.42 0.82 6.00
C ASN A 383 -47.82 0.43 5.46
N ALA A 384 -47.88 -0.60 4.61
CA ALA A 384 -49.13 -1.08 4.02
C ALA A 384 -50.13 -1.59 5.08
N ASP A 385 -49.63 -2.00 6.25
CA ASP A 385 -50.40 -2.53 7.37
C ASP A 385 -50.77 -1.44 8.40
N ALA A 386 -50.32 -0.19 8.22
CA ALA A 386 -50.75 0.92 9.09
C ALA A 386 -52.18 1.32 8.73
N ASP A 387 -53.06 1.35 9.73
CA ASP A 387 -54.48 1.68 9.58
C ASP A 387 -54.67 2.94 8.72
N LYS A 388 -55.48 2.81 7.67
CA LYS A 388 -55.78 3.84 6.66
C LYS A 388 -56.51 5.06 7.25
N LYS A 389 -55.78 5.87 8.01
CA LYS A 389 -56.11 7.28 8.21
C LYS A 389 -54.92 8.09 7.74
N ARG A 390 -55.01 8.58 6.51
CA ARG A 390 -54.21 9.72 6.06
C ARG A 390 -54.55 10.87 7.02
N GLU A 391 -53.77 11.04 8.08
CA GLU A 391 -53.81 12.29 8.83
C GLU A 391 -53.34 13.40 7.89
N GLU A 392 -54.01 14.56 7.93
CA GLU A 392 -53.81 15.70 7.03
C GLU A 392 -52.38 16.25 7.00
N ASN A 393 -51.51 15.82 7.94
CA ASN A 393 -50.13 16.27 8.09
C ASN A 393 -49.08 15.13 8.03
N ALA A 394 -49.40 14.01 7.35
CA ALA A 394 -48.52 12.88 7.01
C ALA A 394 -47.19 12.70 7.81
N PRO A 395 -47.23 12.22 9.07
CA PRO A 395 -46.05 11.77 9.81
C PRO A 395 -45.82 10.24 9.70
N ASN A 396 -46.40 9.56 8.69
CA ASN A 396 -46.51 8.09 8.64
C ASN A 396 -45.50 7.40 7.71
N GLU A 397 -44.44 8.09 7.27
CA GLU A 397 -43.40 7.47 6.46
C GLU A 397 -42.42 6.70 7.35
N ILE A 398 -42.15 5.44 6.97
CA ILE A 398 -41.24 4.56 7.72
C ILE A 398 -39.80 4.75 7.26
N GLN A 399 -38.85 4.48 8.16
CA GLN A 399 -37.43 4.48 7.81
C GLN A 399 -37.21 3.43 6.72
N VAL A 400 -36.46 3.76 5.67
CA VAL A 400 -36.29 2.82 4.55
C VAL A 400 -35.56 1.54 4.98
N LEU A 401 -34.77 1.60 6.07
CA LEU A 401 -34.16 0.40 6.66
C LEU A 401 -35.19 -0.59 7.22
N ASP A 402 -36.44 -0.19 7.48
CA ASP A 402 -37.48 -1.11 7.97
C ASP A 402 -38.03 -2.02 6.85
N TYR A 403 -37.79 -1.68 5.57
CA TYR A 403 -38.16 -2.56 4.47
C TYR A 403 -37.22 -3.76 4.38
N ARG A 404 -37.80 -4.97 4.33
CA ARG A 404 -37.04 -6.22 4.15
C ARG A 404 -36.13 -6.21 2.92
N GLN A 405 -36.55 -5.54 1.85
CA GLN A 405 -35.74 -5.41 0.64
C GLN A 405 -34.48 -4.57 0.89
N GLN A 406 -34.60 -3.45 1.60
CA GLN A 406 -33.45 -2.61 1.98
C GLN A 406 -32.50 -3.37 2.92
N GLN A 407 -33.04 -4.10 3.89
CA GLN A 407 -32.26 -4.95 4.79
C GLN A 407 -31.53 -6.06 4.02
N TYR A 408 -32.20 -6.72 3.07
CA TYR A 408 -31.61 -7.78 2.26
C TYR A 408 -30.47 -7.27 1.37
N ARG A 409 -30.53 -6.02 0.90
CA ARG A 409 -29.43 -5.42 0.13
C ARG A 409 -28.25 -5.05 1.02
N LEU A 410 -28.49 -4.43 2.19
CA LEU A 410 -27.41 -3.85 3.01
C LEU A 410 -26.82 -4.79 4.07
N LEU A 411 -27.64 -5.58 4.77
CA LEU A 411 -27.16 -6.38 5.91
C LEU A 411 -26.24 -7.54 5.51
N PRO A 412 -26.45 -8.24 4.37
CA PRO A 412 -25.48 -9.21 3.87
C PRO A 412 -24.12 -8.58 3.52
N LEU A 413 -24.12 -7.36 2.98
CA LEU A 413 -22.87 -6.62 2.70
C LEU A 413 -22.14 -6.25 3.98
N LEU A 414 -22.87 -5.82 5.02
CA LEU A 414 -22.31 -5.59 6.35
C LEU A 414 -21.67 -6.88 6.90
N ALA A 415 -22.37 -8.01 6.84
CA ALA A 415 -21.82 -9.30 7.28
C ALA A 415 -20.58 -9.72 6.48
N ALA A 416 -20.61 -9.51 5.16
CA ALA A 416 -19.49 -9.79 4.27
C ALA A 416 -18.27 -8.92 4.58
N SER A 417 -18.44 -7.65 4.95
CA SER A 417 -17.31 -6.77 5.32
C SER A 417 -16.52 -7.34 6.51
N TYR A 418 -17.21 -7.84 7.56
CA TYR A 418 -16.57 -8.54 8.67
C TYR A 418 -15.89 -9.85 8.23
N ALA A 419 -16.53 -10.65 7.38
CA ALA A 419 -15.95 -11.89 6.88
C ALA A 419 -14.65 -11.65 6.09
N ILE A 420 -14.64 -10.63 5.23
CA ILE A 420 -13.46 -10.19 4.47
C ILE A 420 -12.38 -9.68 5.41
N PHE A 421 -12.73 -8.87 6.42
CA PHE A 421 -11.79 -8.37 7.43
C PHE A 421 -11.02 -9.52 8.12
N PHE A 422 -11.73 -10.50 8.68
CA PHE A 422 -11.10 -11.62 9.39
C PHE A 422 -10.31 -12.53 8.45
N SER A 423 -10.80 -12.75 7.22
CA SER A 423 -10.08 -13.52 6.20
C SER A 423 -8.77 -12.85 5.81
N GLY A 424 -8.79 -11.55 5.55
CA GLY A 424 -7.59 -10.76 5.24
C GLY A 424 -6.58 -10.77 6.39
N LYS A 425 -7.03 -10.57 7.64
CA LYS A 425 -6.19 -10.61 8.84
C LYS A 425 -5.49 -11.97 9.01
N HIS A 426 -6.22 -13.06 8.77
CA HIS A 426 -5.67 -14.42 8.83
C HIS A 426 -4.59 -14.67 7.77
N VAL A 427 -4.85 -14.30 6.51
CA VAL A 427 -3.91 -14.49 5.40
C VAL A 427 -2.64 -13.64 5.59
N LEU A 428 -2.77 -12.41 6.05
CA LEU A 428 -1.62 -11.53 6.39
C LEU A 428 -0.74 -12.15 7.47
N ALA A 429 -1.33 -12.65 8.56
CA ALA A 429 -0.59 -13.31 9.63
C ALA A 429 0.15 -14.56 9.13
N ARG A 430 -0.50 -15.38 8.29
CA ARG A 430 0.10 -16.57 7.70
C ARG A 430 1.28 -16.23 6.78
N LEU A 431 1.16 -15.21 5.93
CA LEU A 431 2.26 -14.77 5.07
C LEU A 431 3.45 -14.23 5.85
N LYS A 432 3.21 -13.45 6.90
CA LYS A 432 4.29 -12.93 7.77
C LYS A 432 5.06 -14.06 8.44
N ASN A 433 4.37 -15.11 8.87
CA ASN A 433 5.03 -16.29 9.45
C ASN A 433 5.88 -17.04 8.40
N ILE A 434 5.36 -17.21 7.17
CA ILE A 434 6.09 -17.84 6.06
C ILE A 434 7.34 -17.02 5.70
N GLU A 435 7.22 -15.70 5.64
CA GLU A 435 8.34 -14.79 5.37
C GLU A 435 9.44 -14.92 6.43
N ASN A 436 9.08 -14.88 7.72
CA ASN A 436 10.03 -15.01 8.81
C ASN A 436 10.79 -16.35 8.76
N GLU A 437 10.10 -17.45 8.46
CA GLU A 437 10.69 -18.78 8.29
C GLU A 437 11.62 -18.84 7.07
N LEU A 438 11.26 -18.22 5.94
CA LEU A 438 12.11 -18.19 4.75
C LEU A 438 13.38 -17.36 4.98
N VAL A 439 13.24 -16.19 5.62
CA VAL A 439 14.37 -15.31 5.94
C VAL A 439 15.33 -15.95 6.93
N SER A 440 14.82 -16.75 7.88
CA SER A 440 15.66 -17.50 8.84
C SER A 440 16.37 -18.71 8.23
N GLY A 441 16.13 -19.01 6.94
CA GLY A 441 16.72 -20.16 6.25
C GLY A 441 16.06 -21.49 6.59
N SER A 442 14.84 -21.47 7.13
CA SER A 442 14.08 -22.68 7.47
C SER A 442 13.78 -23.53 6.25
N THR A 443 13.94 -24.85 6.39
CA THR A 443 13.54 -25.84 5.38
C THR A 443 12.08 -26.29 5.53
N ALA A 444 11.39 -25.82 6.58
CA ALA A 444 9.98 -26.17 6.84
C ALA A 444 9.03 -25.60 5.77
N ILE A 445 9.42 -24.51 5.11
CA ILE A 445 8.63 -23.89 4.04
C ILE A 445 8.83 -24.63 2.73
N THR A 446 7.90 -25.54 2.46
CA THR A 446 7.89 -26.34 1.22
C THR A 446 7.29 -25.56 0.05
N LYS A 447 7.57 -26.04 -1.18
CA LYS A 447 6.93 -25.50 -2.40
C LYS A 447 5.41 -25.63 -2.36
N THR A 448 4.89 -26.68 -1.71
CA THR A 448 3.44 -26.88 -1.54
C THR A 448 2.83 -25.78 -0.69
N ILE A 449 3.46 -25.40 0.43
CA ILE A 449 2.98 -24.31 1.29
C ILE A 449 2.96 -22.98 0.53
N VAL A 450 4.02 -22.70 -0.24
CA VAL A 450 4.11 -21.48 -1.06
C VAL A 450 3.07 -21.50 -2.20
N GLY A 451 2.85 -22.65 -2.83
CA GLY A 451 1.82 -22.83 -3.86
C GLY A 451 0.41 -22.65 -3.31
N ASP A 452 0.12 -23.19 -2.12
CA ASP A 452 -1.17 -23.09 -1.44
C ASP A 452 -1.50 -21.63 -1.07
N ILE A 453 -0.57 -20.93 -0.43
CA ILE A 453 -0.78 -19.51 -0.09
C ILE A 453 -0.86 -18.63 -1.34
N HIS A 454 -0.13 -18.96 -2.41
CA HIS A 454 -0.24 -18.27 -3.69
C HIS A 454 -1.63 -18.44 -4.32
N ALA A 455 -2.16 -19.66 -4.36
CA ALA A 455 -3.50 -19.94 -4.88
C ALA A 455 -4.57 -19.25 -4.02
N THR A 456 -4.47 -19.37 -2.70
CA THR A 456 -5.39 -18.75 -1.73
C THR A 456 -5.44 -17.24 -1.88
N THR A 457 -4.29 -16.57 -1.88
CA THR A 457 -4.21 -15.10 -2.03
C THR A 457 -4.70 -14.63 -3.40
N SER A 458 -4.49 -15.41 -4.46
CA SER A 458 -4.98 -15.09 -5.80
C SER A 458 -6.51 -15.13 -5.86
N ALA A 459 -7.11 -16.22 -5.37
CA ALA A 459 -8.55 -16.41 -5.39
C ALA A 459 -9.27 -15.42 -4.46
N LEU A 460 -8.80 -15.28 -3.22
CA LEU A 460 -9.40 -14.36 -2.25
C LEU A 460 -9.30 -12.91 -2.69
N LYS A 461 -8.16 -12.49 -3.28
CA LYS A 461 -8.04 -11.12 -3.83
C LYS A 461 -9.10 -10.91 -4.89
N SER A 462 -9.23 -11.83 -5.85
CA SER A 462 -10.22 -11.70 -6.93
C SER A 462 -11.64 -11.59 -6.37
N TYR A 463 -12.03 -12.52 -5.50
CA TYR A 463 -13.36 -12.56 -4.88
C TYR A 463 -13.64 -11.31 -4.05
N ALA A 464 -12.77 -10.98 -3.09
CA ALA A 464 -12.98 -9.85 -2.19
C ALA A 464 -13.09 -8.53 -2.96
N THR A 465 -12.22 -8.29 -3.95
CA THR A 465 -12.27 -7.04 -4.72
C THR A 465 -13.51 -6.91 -5.60
N ALA A 466 -13.95 -8.00 -6.25
CA ALA A 466 -15.16 -7.97 -7.06
C ALA A 466 -16.40 -7.77 -6.19
N PHE A 467 -16.54 -8.58 -5.13
CA PHE A 467 -17.65 -8.49 -4.21
C PHE A 467 -17.75 -7.11 -3.53
N THR A 468 -16.61 -6.56 -3.09
CA THR A 468 -16.57 -5.22 -2.50
C THR A 468 -16.95 -4.15 -3.52
N ALA A 469 -16.49 -4.22 -4.77
CA ALA A 469 -16.83 -3.23 -5.79
C ALA A 469 -18.34 -3.21 -6.07
N ASP A 470 -18.94 -4.37 -6.30
CA ASP A 470 -20.39 -4.51 -6.52
C ASP A 470 -21.17 -4.06 -5.27
N GLY A 471 -20.70 -4.44 -4.08
CA GLY A 471 -21.31 -4.05 -2.82
C GLY A 471 -21.24 -2.54 -2.52
N ILE A 472 -20.20 -1.85 -3.00
CA ILE A 472 -20.10 -0.38 -2.88
C ILE A 472 -21.12 0.29 -3.80
N GLU A 473 -21.32 -0.20 -5.03
CA GLU A 473 -22.35 0.34 -5.93
C GLU A 473 -23.79 0.04 -5.44
N ASP A 474 -23.97 -1.06 -4.70
CA ASP A 474 -25.26 -1.41 -4.09
C ASP A 474 -25.62 -0.52 -2.88
N CYS A 475 -24.61 -0.02 -2.16
CA CYS A 475 -24.74 0.85 -0.99
C CYS A 475 -25.09 2.29 -1.38
#